data_AF-A0A7K6DAZ2-F1
#
_entry.id   AF-A0A7K6DAZ2-F1
#
_cell.length_a   1.000
_cell.length_b   1.000
_cell.length_c   1.000
_cell.angle_alpha   90.00
_cell.angle_beta   90.00
_cell.angle_gamma   90.00
#
_symmetry.space_group_name_H-M   'P 1'
#
loop_
_entity.id
_entity.type
_entity.pdbx_description
1 polymer ?
#
loop_
_entity_poly.entity_id
_entity_poly.type
_entity_poly.pdbx_seq_one_letter_code
_entity_poly.pdbx_strand_id
1 'polypeptide(L)'
;MARGCLCCLKYMMFLFNLIFWLCGCGLLGVGIWLSVSQGNFATFSPSFPSLSAANLVIAIGTVIMVTGFLGCLGAIKENKCLLLSFFIVLLIILLAELILVILFFVYMDKVSESAKKDLKEGMKLYNSENNIGLKNAWNIIQAEMKCCGVNDYTDWYPVLGENIVPDRCCMENSQDCGRNSTESVWRTGCYEKVMSWFDDNKHVLGSIGMCILIMQILGMAFSMTLFQQIHRTGKKYDA
;
A
#
# COMPACT_ATOMS: atom_id res chain seq x y z
N MET A 1 -5.84 -33.89 -25.88
CA MET A 1 -6.25 -32.56 -25.37
C MET A 1 -5.70 -32.21 -23.99
N ALA A 2 -5.73 -33.11 -22.99
CA ALA A 2 -5.29 -32.78 -21.62
C ALA A 2 -3.83 -32.27 -21.51
N ARG A 3 -2.87 -32.89 -22.20
CA ARG A 3 -1.43 -32.54 -22.09
C ARG A 3 -1.10 -31.12 -22.60
N GLY A 4 -1.80 -30.64 -23.64
CA GLY A 4 -1.62 -29.29 -24.18
C GLY A 4 -2.19 -28.20 -23.25
N CYS A 5 -3.34 -28.46 -22.63
CA CYS A 5 -3.95 -27.57 -21.63
C CYS A 5 -3.07 -27.43 -20.37
N LEU A 6 -2.47 -28.54 -19.89
CA LEU A 6 -1.51 -28.50 -18.79
C LEU A 6 -0.27 -27.67 -19.11
N CYS A 7 0.27 -27.80 -20.32
CA CYS A 7 1.43 -27.04 -20.75
C CYS A 7 1.09 -25.54 -20.77
N CYS A 8 -0.07 -25.19 -21.31
CA CYS A 8 -0.58 -23.81 -21.31
C CYS A 8 -0.71 -23.25 -19.89
N LEU A 9 -1.33 -24.00 -18.96
CA LEU A 9 -1.46 -23.58 -17.56
C LEU A 9 -0.11 -23.33 -16.88
N LYS A 10 0.88 -24.21 -17.11
CA LYS A 10 2.24 -24.05 -16.59
C LYS A 10 2.90 -22.76 -17.07
N TYR A 11 2.88 -22.51 -18.38
CA TYR A 11 3.51 -21.32 -18.96
C TYR A 11 2.77 -20.02 -18.59
N MET A 12 1.43 -20.06 -18.55
CA MET A 12 0.62 -18.92 -18.10
C MET A 12 0.89 -18.59 -16.63
N MET A 13 0.94 -19.61 -15.76
CA MET A 13 1.26 -19.43 -14.35
C MET A 13 2.68 -18.88 -14.17
N PHE A 14 3.66 -19.39 -14.92
CA PHE A 14 5.02 -18.88 -14.88
C PHE A 14 5.09 -17.41 -15.32
N LEU A 15 4.53 -17.07 -16.49
CA LEU A 15 4.57 -15.71 -17.02
C LEU A 15 3.93 -14.70 -16.06
N PHE A 16 2.77 -15.04 -15.51
CA PHE A 16 2.04 -14.17 -14.60
C PHE A 16 2.79 -13.95 -13.28
N ASN A 17 3.35 -15.02 -12.69
CA ASN A 17 4.17 -14.90 -11.49
C ASN A 17 5.50 -14.17 -11.77
N LEU A 18 6.04 -14.26 -12.99
CA LEU A 18 7.26 -13.53 -13.38
C LEU A 18 7.00 -12.03 -13.42
N ILE A 19 5.85 -11.61 -13.98
CA ILE A 19 5.43 -10.21 -13.97
C ILE A 19 5.28 -9.72 -12.52
N PHE A 20 4.62 -10.47 -11.65
CA PHE A 20 4.51 -10.09 -10.24
C PHE A 20 5.86 -10.01 -9.55
N TRP A 21 6.76 -10.95 -9.81
CA TRP A 21 8.11 -10.92 -9.25
C TRP A 21 8.85 -9.64 -9.66
N LEU A 22 8.81 -9.27 -10.94
CA LEU A 22 9.42 -8.02 -11.45
C LEU A 22 8.77 -6.78 -10.83
N CYS A 23 7.44 -6.74 -10.72
CA CYS A 23 6.72 -5.67 -10.04
C CYS A 23 7.11 -5.57 -8.55
N GLY A 24 7.28 -6.71 -7.88
CA GLY A 24 7.73 -6.79 -6.49
C GLY A 24 9.15 -6.23 -6.31
N CYS A 25 10.07 -6.57 -7.21
CA CYS A 25 11.41 -5.99 -7.23
C CYS A 25 11.39 -4.47 -7.46
N GLY A 26 10.54 -3.99 -8.38
CA GLY A 26 10.36 -2.57 -8.65
C GLY A 26 9.81 -1.81 -7.43
N LEU A 27 8.74 -2.33 -6.82
CA LEU A 27 8.15 -1.75 -5.60
C LEU A 27 9.14 -1.74 -4.44
N LEU A 28 9.88 -2.83 -4.24
CA LEU A 28 10.92 -2.91 -3.22
C LEU A 28 12.01 -1.86 -3.46
N GLY A 29 12.47 -1.72 -4.70
CA GLY A 29 13.45 -0.71 -5.09
C GLY A 29 12.97 0.72 -4.83
N VAL A 30 11.73 1.04 -5.21
CA VAL A 30 11.09 2.34 -4.91
C VAL A 30 10.97 2.54 -3.40
N GLY A 31 10.53 1.53 -2.65
CA GLY A 31 10.39 1.61 -1.20
C GLY A 31 11.73 1.89 -0.50
N ILE A 32 12.79 1.19 -0.88
CA ILE A 32 14.16 1.43 -0.38
C ILE A 32 14.64 2.83 -0.77
N TRP A 33 14.43 3.23 -2.03
CA TRP A 33 14.80 4.57 -2.50
C TRP A 33 14.11 5.67 -1.69
N LEU A 34 12.81 5.53 -1.41
CA LEU A 34 12.05 6.46 -0.58
C LEU A 34 12.59 6.49 0.86
N SER A 35 12.85 5.32 1.46
CA SER A 35 13.40 5.20 2.81
C SER A 35 14.78 5.84 2.96
N VAL A 36 15.64 5.73 1.94
CA VAL A 36 17.00 6.29 1.96
C VAL A 36 17.01 7.77 1.60
N SER A 37 16.31 8.17 0.53
CA SER A 37 16.44 9.52 -0.05
C SER A 37 15.71 10.60 0.74
N GLN A 38 14.65 10.27 1.46
CA GLN A 38 13.89 11.26 2.24
C GLN A 38 13.86 10.97 3.74
N GLY A 39 14.75 10.10 4.22
CA GLY A 39 14.73 9.57 5.59
C GLY A 39 13.48 8.72 5.84
N ASN A 40 13.05 8.59 7.10
CA ASN A 40 11.77 7.96 7.46
C ASN A 40 10.60 8.73 6.81
N PHE A 41 10.30 8.41 5.57
CA PHE A 41 9.28 9.03 4.75
C PHE A 41 7.91 8.88 5.43
N ALA A 42 7.29 9.98 5.85
CA ALA A 42 5.95 9.99 6.45
C ALA A 42 5.70 8.84 7.45
N THR A 43 6.32 8.89 8.62
CA THR A 43 5.88 8.09 9.77
C THR A 43 4.40 8.38 10.02
N PHE A 44 3.51 7.45 9.67
CA PHE A 44 2.08 7.67 9.74
C PHE A 44 1.60 7.82 11.18
N SER A 45 2.26 7.15 12.14
CA SER A 45 2.01 7.31 13.56
C SER A 45 3.33 7.43 14.31
N PRO A 46 3.59 8.51 15.04
CA PRO A 46 4.76 8.57 15.93
C PRO A 46 4.69 7.54 17.08
N SER A 47 3.53 6.93 17.33
CA SER A 47 3.38 5.76 18.21
C SER A 47 3.95 4.47 17.61
N PHE A 48 4.09 4.41 16.26
CA PHE A 48 4.69 3.30 15.53
C PHE A 48 5.66 3.82 14.47
N PRO A 49 6.90 4.20 14.84
CA PRO A 49 7.91 4.71 13.90
C PRO A 49 8.29 3.71 12.78
N SER A 50 7.90 2.44 12.92
CA SER A 50 8.02 1.41 11.88
C SER A 50 6.94 1.49 10.80
N LEU A 51 5.79 2.14 11.04
CA LEU A 51 4.68 2.31 10.09
C LEU A 51 4.84 3.59 9.28
N SER A 52 5.90 3.62 8.45
CA SER A 52 6.10 4.63 7.42
C SER A 52 5.50 4.18 6.09
N ALA A 53 5.06 5.12 5.25
CA ALA A 53 4.64 4.84 3.87
C ALA A 53 5.69 4.01 3.11
N ALA A 54 6.97 4.36 3.26
CA ALA A 54 8.07 3.65 2.62
C ALA A 54 8.19 2.21 3.15
N ASN A 55 8.07 2.00 4.46
CA ASN A 55 8.14 0.66 5.06
C ASN A 55 6.97 -0.23 4.62
N LEU A 56 5.77 0.33 4.45
CA LEU A 56 4.62 -0.39 3.90
C LEU A 56 4.88 -0.81 2.44
N VAL A 57 5.41 0.10 1.62
CA VAL A 57 5.78 -0.22 0.23
C VAL A 57 6.87 -1.30 0.18
N ILE A 58 7.88 -1.24 1.05
CA ILE A 58 8.91 -2.27 1.19
C ILE A 58 8.29 -3.61 1.58
N ALA A 59 7.41 -3.64 2.58
CA ALA A 59 6.76 -4.86 3.05
C ALA A 59 5.89 -5.49 1.95
N ILE A 60 5.03 -4.70 1.31
CA ILE A 60 4.17 -5.13 0.19
C ILE A 60 5.03 -5.64 -0.98
N GLY A 61 6.06 -4.89 -1.38
CA GLY A 61 6.98 -5.28 -2.44
C GLY A 61 7.72 -6.58 -2.14
N THR A 62 8.15 -6.79 -0.90
CA THR A 62 8.81 -8.02 -0.46
C THR A 62 7.86 -9.22 -0.54
N VAL A 63 6.61 -9.07 -0.06
CA VAL A 63 5.60 -10.14 -0.13
C VAL A 63 5.29 -10.52 -1.57
N ILE A 64 5.09 -9.54 -2.45
CA ILE A 64 4.85 -9.78 -3.88
C ILE A 64 6.06 -10.45 -4.55
N MET A 65 7.28 -10.01 -4.22
CA MET A 65 8.51 -10.60 -4.76
C MET A 65 8.67 -12.07 -4.32
N VAL A 66 8.53 -12.37 -3.03
CA VAL A 66 8.67 -13.74 -2.51
C VAL A 66 7.59 -14.66 -3.08
N THR A 67 6.34 -14.22 -3.12
CA THR A 67 5.23 -15.02 -3.68
C THR A 67 5.43 -15.27 -5.18
N GLY A 68 5.79 -14.24 -5.97
CA GLY A 68 6.10 -14.39 -7.39
C GLY A 68 7.26 -15.34 -7.64
N PHE A 69 8.32 -15.29 -6.82
CA PHE A 69 9.46 -16.21 -6.92
C PHE A 69 9.07 -17.66 -6.64
N LEU A 70 8.31 -17.91 -5.57
CA LEU A 70 7.80 -19.25 -5.23
C LEU A 70 6.90 -19.80 -6.34
N GLY A 71 5.99 -18.97 -6.88
CA GLY A 71 5.11 -19.35 -7.98
C GLY A 71 5.88 -19.69 -9.26
N CYS A 72 6.89 -18.88 -9.62
CA CYS A 72 7.74 -19.10 -10.79
C CYS A 72 8.53 -20.41 -10.68
N LEU A 73 9.27 -20.58 -9.58
CA LEU A 73 10.10 -21.77 -9.38
C LEU A 73 9.26 -23.02 -9.18
N GLY A 74 8.14 -22.93 -8.46
CA GLY A 74 7.20 -24.02 -8.29
C GLY A 74 6.66 -24.52 -9.63
N ALA A 75 6.27 -23.61 -10.52
CA ALA A 75 5.77 -23.95 -11.85
C ALA A 75 6.86 -24.53 -12.77
N ILE A 76 8.05 -23.92 -12.86
CA ILE A 76 9.12 -24.38 -13.76
C ILE A 76 9.75 -25.68 -13.28
N LYS A 77 10.14 -25.75 -12.00
CA LYS A 77 10.85 -26.91 -11.43
C LYS A 77 9.92 -28.07 -11.10
N GLU A 78 8.60 -27.89 -11.25
CA GLU A 78 7.58 -28.87 -10.89
C GLU A 78 7.78 -29.41 -9.45
N ASN A 79 8.23 -28.52 -8.54
CA ASN A 79 8.54 -28.89 -7.17
C ASN A 79 7.27 -28.77 -6.31
N LYS A 80 6.79 -29.91 -5.84
CA LYS A 80 5.59 -30.04 -4.99
C LYS A 80 5.66 -29.16 -3.74
N CYS A 81 6.82 -29.10 -3.08
CA CYS A 81 6.98 -28.30 -1.86
C CYS A 81 6.86 -26.80 -2.16
N LEU A 82 7.47 -26.32 -3.25
CA LEU A 82 7.38 -24.90 -3.64
C LEU A 82 5.96 -24.50 -4.05
N LEU A 83 5.25 -25.35 -4.79
CA LEU A 83 3.84 -25.12 -5.14
C LEU A 83 2.94 -25.08 -3.90
N LEU A 84 3.17 -26.00 -2.95
CA LEU A 84 2.42 -26.03 -1.70
C LEU A 84 2.73 -24.79 -0.83
N SER A 85 4.00 -24.38 -0.73
CA SER A 85 4.38 -23.14 -0.05
C SER A 85 3.72 -21.92 -0.69
N PHE A 86 3.73 -21.81 -2.03
CA PHE A 86 3.03 -20.74 -2.74
C PHE A 86 1.53 -20.72 -2.42
N PHE A 87 0.86 -21.88 -2.42
CA PHE A 87 -0.55 -21.99 -2.05
C PHE A 87 -0.81 -21.54 -0.61
N ILE A 88 0.00 -22.00 0.35
CA ILE A 88 -0.16 -21.64 1.77
C ILE A 88 0.03 -20.14 1.97
N VAL A 89 1.04 -19.53 1.34
CA VAL A 89 1.26 -18.09 1.46
C VAL A 89 0.10 -17.30 0.85
N LEU A 90 -0.41 -17.67 -0.33
CA LEU A 90 -1.59 -17.03 -0.90
C LEU A 90 -2.84 -17.19 -0.02
N LEU A 91 -3.02 -18.35 0.61
CA LEU A 91 -4.13 -18.58 1.54
C LEU A 91 -4.03 -17.68 2.78
N ILE A 92 -2.83 -17.55 3.37
CA ILE A 92 -2.59 -16.66 4.50
C ILE A 92 -2.88 -15.20 4.12
N ILE A 93 -2.42 -14.76 2.95
CA ILE A 93 -2.69 -13.40 2.46
C ILE A 93 -4.20 -13.20 2.28
N LEU A 94 -4.92 -14.16 1.70
CA LEU A 94 -6.37 -14.06 1.50
C LEU A 94 -7.11 -13.90 2.83
N LEU A 95 -6.74 -14.71 3.84
CA LEU A 95 -7.34 -14.62 5.16
C LEU A 95 -7.01 -13.29 5.85
N ALA A 96 -5.77 -12.80 5.71
CA ALA A 96 -5.36 -11.51 6.25
C ALA A 96 -6.12 -10.36 5.58
N GLU A 97 -6.29 -10.37 4.26
CA GLU A 97 -7.07 -9.36 3.52
C GLU A 97 -8.53 -9.35 3.97
N LEU A 98 -9.17 -10.51 4.12
CA LEU A 98 -10.54 -10.60 4.62
C LEU A 98 -10.67 -10.03 6.04
N ILE A 99 -9.74 -10.38 6.93
CA ILE A 99 -9.73 -9.85 8.31
C ILE A 99 -9.55 -8.34 8.30
N LEU A 100 -8.59 -7.81 7.53
CA LEU A 100 -8.33 -6.37 7.44
C LEU A 100 -9.55 -5.61 6.90
N VAL A 101 -10.21 -6.12 5.86
CA VAL A 101 -11.42 -5.53 5.30
C VAL A 101 -12.55 -5.52 6.32
N ILE A 102 -12.78 -6.63 7.03
CA ILE A 102 -13.83 -6.71 8.07
C ILE A 102 -13.52 -5.72 9.20
N LEU A 103 -12.28 -5.71 9.71
CA LEU A 103 -11.87 -4.80 10.78
C LEU A 103 -12.02 -3.33 10.37
N PHE A 104 -11.64 -3.00 9.13
CA PHE A 104 -11.78 -1.65 8.59
C PHE A 104 -13.25 -1.22 8.58
N PHE A 105 -14.16 -2.03 8.05
CA PHE A 105 -15.58 -1.69 8.01
C PHE A 105 -16.24 -1.66 9.40
N VAL A 106 -15.87 -2.57 10.30
CA VAL A 106 -16.45 -2.64 11.66
C VAL A 106 -15.95 -1.50 12.56
N TYR A 107 -14.68 -1.11 12.43
CA TYR A 107 -14.04 -0.10 13.29
C TYR A 107 -13.75 1.21 12.56
N MET A 108 -14.46 1.46 11.47
CA MET A 108 -14.23 2.58 10.56
C MET A 108 -14.19 3.93 11.30
N ASP A 109 -15.12 4.16 12.23
CA ASP A 109 -15.17 5.37 13.04
C ASP A 109 -13.93 5.51 13.95
N LYS A 110 -13.48 4.42 14.58
CA LYS A 110 -12.29 4.43 15.45
C LYS A 110 -11.00 4.59 14.66
N VAL A 111 -10.93 3.98 13.47
CA VAL A 111 -9.83 4.17 12.53
C VAL A 111 -9.77 5.63 12.10
N SER A 112 -10.93 6.25 11.84
CA SER A 112 -11.00 7.66 11.44
C SER A 112 -10.44 8.60 12.51
N GLU A 113 -10.82 8.38 13.77
CA GLU A 113 -10.36 9.19 14.90
C GLU A 113 -8.87 8.98 15.16
N SER A 114 -8.42 7.72 15.11
CA SER A 114 -7.01 7.36 15.30
C SER A 114 -6.13 7.97 14.21
N ALA A 115 -6.55 7.89 12.95
CA ALA A 115 -5.86 8.49 11.82
C ALA A 115 -5.75 10.01 11.96
N LYS A 116 -6.83 10.70 12.35
CA LYS A 116 -6.79 12.15 12.62
C LYS A 116 -5.81 12.50 13.74
N LYS A 117 -5.81 11.72 14.83
CA LYS A 117 -4.88 11.92 15.95
C LYS A 117 -3.43 11.73 15.51
N ASP A 118 -3.13 10.63 14.84
CA ASP A 118 -1.80 10.30 14.33
C ASP A 118 -1.29 11.37 13.37
N LEU A 119 -2.13 11.86 12.45
CA LEU A 119 -1.80 12.97 11.55
C LEU A 119 -1.47 14.25 12.33
N LYS A 120 -2.27 14.61 13.35
CA LYS A 120 -2.00 15.79 14.20
C LYS A 120 -0.70 15.64 14.99
N GLU A 121 -0.37 14.44 15.46
CA GLU A 121 0.91 14.19 16.11
C GLU A 121 2.07 14.33 15.10
N GLY A 122 1.89 13.86 13.86
CA GLY A 122 2.83 14.09 12.77
C GLY A 122 3.07 15.58 12.46
N MET A 123 2.04 16.42 12.54
CA MET A 123 2.20 17.87 12.34
C MET A 123 3.18 18.49 13.34
N LYS A 124 3.23 18.02 14.59
CA LYS A 124 4.17 18.53 15.61
C LYS A 124 5.63 18.33 15.23
N LEU A 125 5.92 17.35 14.35
CA LEU A 125 7.26 17.04 13.86
C LEU A 125 7.62 17.80 12.57
N TYR A 126 6.72 18.63 12.03
CA TYR A 126 6.88 19.29 10.74
C TYR A 126 8.14 20.18 10.61
N ASN A 127 8.51 20.89 11.69
CA ASN A 127 9.72 21.74 11.71
C ASN A 127 10.97 21.04 12.25
N SER A 128 10.91 19.73 12.53
CA SER A 128 12.06 18.98 13.02
C SER A 128 13.07 18.75 11.88
N GLU A 129 14.34 19.13 12.09
CA GLU A 129 15.41 19.01 11.09
C GLU A 129 15.63 17.58 10.57
N ASN A 130 15.31 16.58 11.39
CA ASN A 130 15.45 15.16 11.03
C ASN A 130 14.24 14.60 10.24
N ASN A 131 13.19 15.39 10.00
CA ASN A 131 11.92 14.93 9.42
C ASN A 131 11.57 15.62 8.09
N ILE A 132 12.57 15.84 7.23
CA ILE A 132 12.42 16.47 5.91
C ILE A 132 11.39 15.74 5.05
N GLY A 133 11.38 14.39 5.07
CA GLY A 133 10.40 13.59 4.32
C GLY A 133 8.96 13.81 4.78
N LEU A 134 8.72 13.96 6.09
CA LEU A 134 7.40 14.26 6.63
C LEU A 134 6.93 15.66 6.24
N LYS A 135 7.83 16.65 6.30
CA LYS A 135 7.58 18.02 5.83
C LYS A 135 7.20 18.05 4.35
N ASN A 136 7.95 17.32 3.52
CA ASN A 136 7.66 17.19 2.09
C ASN A 136 6.31 16.51 1.84
N ALA A 137 5.99 15.43 2.56
CA ALA A 137 4.70 14.75 2.43
C ALA A 137 3.53 15.69 2.75
N TRP A 138 3.60 16.45 3.85
CA TRP A 138 2.59 17.47 4.18
C TRP A 138 2.45 18.53 3.09
N ASN A 139 3.58 19.01 2.54
CA ASN A 139 3.58 20.00 1.48
C ASN A 139 2.97 19.48 0.17
N ILE A 140 3.25 18.24 -0.20
CA ILE A 140 2.70 17.60 -1.39
C ILE A 140 1.20 17.40 -1.24
N ILE A 141 0.76 16.78 -0.12
CA ILE A 141 -0.67 16.49 0.11
C ILE A 141 -1.49 17.79 0.09
N GLN A 142 -1.03 18.84 0.78
CA GLN A 142 -1.75 20.11 0.84
C GLN A 142 -1.86 20.77 -0.53
N ALA A 143 -0.79 20.73 -1.33
CA ALA A 143 -0.77 21.29 -2.68
C ALA A 143 -1.63 20.48 -3.67
N GLU A 144 -1.52 19.15 -3.66
CA GLU A 144 -2.23 18.28 -4.61
C GLU A 144 -3.72 18.16 -4.29
N MET A 145 -4.06 18.02 -3.01
CA MET A 145 -5.45 17.84 -2.57
C MET A 145 -6.16 19.18 -2.33
N LYS A 146 -5.45 20.32 -2.37
CA LYS A 146 -6.00 21.66 -2.13
C LYS A 146 -6.71 21.75 -0.79
N CYS A 147 -5.97 21.42 0.26
CA CYS A 147 -6.43 21.34 1.65
C CYS A 147 -5.38 21.92 2.60
N CYS A 148 -5.76 22.18 3.85
CA CYS A 148 -4.82 22.63 4.87
C CYS A 148 -5.14 22.03 6.23
N GLY A 149 -4.11 21.51 6.91
CA GLY A 149 -4.25 20.87 8.22
C GLY A 149 -5.04 19.54 8.17
N VAL A 150 -5.38 18.98 9.33
CA VAL A 150 -6.07 17.68 9.42
C VAL A 150 -7.57 17.87 9.22
N ASN A 151 -8.20 18.67 10.10
CA ASN A 151 -9.63 19.02 10.01
C ASN A 151 -9.81 20.38 9.36
N ASP A 152 -8.91 21.32 9.64
CA ASP A 152 -8.88 22.64 9.04
C ASP A 152 -7.49 23.30 9.21
N TYR A 153 -7.33 24.47 8.60
CA TYR A 153 -6.10 25.26 8.61
C TYR A 153 -5.62 25.70 10.00
N THR A 154 -6.51 25.80 11.00
CA THR A 154 -6.17 26.23 12.37
C THR A 154 -5.39 25.15 13.13
N ASP A 155 -5.41 23.90 12.66
CA ASP A 155 -4.58 22.82 13.21
C ASP A 155 -3.08 23.15 13.17
N TRP A 156 -2.64 24.09 12.32
CA TRP A 156 -1.24 24.55 12.25
C TRP A 156 -0.84 25.56 13.31
N TYR A 157 -1.79 26.31 13.89
CA TYR A 157 -1.49 27.38 14.85
C TYR A 157 -0.71 26.92 16.09
N PRO A 158 -1.05 25.77 16.73
CA PRO A 158 -0.25 25.27 17.86
C PRO A 158 1.15 24.77 17.45
N VAL A 159 1.43 24.60 16.15
CA VAL A 159 2.70 24.07 15.64
C VAL A 159 3.62 25.17 15.11
N LEU A 160 3.06 26.14 14.38
CA LEU A 160 3.81 27.19 13.67
C LEU A 160 3.65 28.59 14.27
N GLY A 161 2.67 28.79 15.16
CA GLY A 161 2.31 30.08 15.74
C GLY A 161 0.94 30.57 15.25
N GLU A 162 0.34 31.51 15.99
CA GLU A 162 -0.96 32.09 15.64
C GLU A 162 -0.95 32.72 14.24
N ASN A 163 -2.00 32.45 13.45
CA ASN A 163 -2.15 32.93 12.08
C ASN A 163 -1.00 32.56 11.13
N ILE A 164 -0.28 31.46 11.42
CA ILE A 164 0.79 30.93 10.55
C ILE A 164 0.41 29.52 10.08
N VAL A 165 0.44 29.33 8.76
CA VAL A 165 0.27 28.04 8.08
C VAL A 165 1.43 27.81 7.10
N PRO A 166 1.67 26.57 6.61
CA PRO A 166 2.61 26.35 5.51
C PRO A 166 2.17 27.06 4.23
N ASP A 167 3.11 27.60 3.47
CA ASP A 167 2.80 28.29 2.19
C ASP A 167 2.07 27.39 1.17
N ARG A 168 2.25 26.06 1.26
CA ARG A 168 1.52 25.09 0.42
C ARG A 168 0.03 24.99 0.72
N CYS A 169 -0.44 25.58 1.82
CA CYS A 169 -1.87 25.72 2.12
C CYS A 169 -2.56 26.87 1.37
N CYS A 170 -1.81 27.76 0.73
CA CYS A 170 -2.39 28.90 0.04
C CYS A 170 -3.00 28.49 -1.30
N MET A 171 -4.07 29.18 -1.70
CA MET A 171 -4.71 28.97 -3.00
C MET A 171 -3.81 29.39 -4.17
N GLU A 172 -3.03 30.44 -3.95
CA GLU A 172 -2.00 30.92 -4.85
C GLU A 172 -0.64 30.75 -4.18
N ASN A 173 0.28 30.05 -4.87
CA ASN A 173 1.59 29.72 -4.31
C ASN A 173 2.52 30.92 -4.42
N SER A 174 2.46 31.82 -3.43
CA SER A 174 3.41 32.92 -3.26
C SER A 174 4.29 32.70 -2.02
N GLN A 175 5.50 33.24 -2.05
CA GLN A 175 6.42 33.16 -0.92
C GLN A 175 5.82 33.90 0.29
N ASP A 176 5.90 33.29 1.47
CA ASP A 176 5.39 33.82 2.75
C ASP A 176 3.87 34.06 2.80
N CYS A 177 3.11 33.46 1.87
CA CYS A 177 1.65 33.58 1.87
C CYS A 177 1.00 33.00 3.13
N GLY A 178 1.66 32.06 3.82
CA GLY A 178 1.10 31.41 5.01
C GLY A 178 1.13 32.27 6.27
N ARG A 179 1.72 33.48 6.24
CA ARG A 179 1.82 34.39 7.40
C ARG A 179 0.71 35.43 7.38
N ASN A 180 -0.10 35.50 8.43
CA ASN A 180 -1.20 36.45 8.60
C ASN A 180 -2.27 36.43 7.49
N SER A 181 -2.32 35.36 6.69
CA SER A 181 -3.31 35.21 5.63
C SER A 181 -4.48 34.35 6.11
N THR A 182 -5.65 34.95 6.21
CA THR A 182 -6.90 34.26 6.55
C THR A 182 -7.86 34.11 5.37
N GLU A 183 -7.68 34.86 4.27
CA GLU A 183 -8.58 34.85 3.12
C GLU A 183 -8.12 33.96 1.95
N SER A 184 -6.80 33.81 1.75
CA SER A 184 -6.21 33.10 0.60
C SER A 184 -5.75 31.66 0.93
N VAL A 185 -6.29 31.04 1.99
CA VAL A 185 -5.88 29.72 2.49
C VAL A 185 -7.01 28.70 2.31
N TRP A 186 -6.67 27.45 1.93
CA TRP A 186 -7.63 26.36 1.91
C TRP A 186 -8.20 26.11 3.31
N ARG A 187 -9.52 26.24 3.47
CA ARG A 187 -10.18 26.05 4.78
C ARG A 187 -10.49 24.59 5.09
N THR A 188 -10.62 23.76 4.06
CA THR A 188 -10.96 22.34 4.19
C THR A 188 -9.76 21.54 4.66
N GLY A 189 -9.96 20.70 5.67
CA GLY A 189 -8.95 19.76 6.16
C GLY A 189 -8.58 18.69 5.15
N CYS A 190 -7.32 18.27 5.17
CA CYS A 190 -6.83 17.24 4.27
C CYS A 190 -7.45 15.87 4.53
N TYR A 191 -7.80 15.56 5.79
CA TYR A 191 -8.46 14.29 6.11
C TYR A 191 -9.83 14.17 5.42
N GLU A 192 -10.64 15.23 5.51
CA GLU A 192 -11.95 15.26 4.86
C GLU A 192 -11.81 15.16 3.35
N LYS A 193 -10.82 15.85 2.77
CA LYS A 193 -10.58 15.81 1.33
C LYS A 193 -10.16 14.42 0.84
N VAL A 194 -9.34 13.71 1.60
CA VAL A 194 -8.97 12.31 1.33
C VAL A 194 -10.18 11.40 1.44
N MET A 195 -11.03 11.59 2.45
CA MET A 195 -12.24 10.78 2.61
C MET A 195 -13.27 11.05 1.50
N SER A 196 -13.46 12.31 1.10
CA SER A 196 -14.29 12.66 -0.07
C SER A 196 -13.75 12.00 -1.33
N TRP A 197 -12.43 12.03 -1.55
CA TRP A 197 -11.82 11.35 -2.69
C TRP A 197 -12.03 9.83 -2.63
N PHE A 198 -11.92 9.22 -1.45
CA PHE A 198 -12.19 7.80 -1.27
C PHE A 198 -13.65 7.46 -1.59
N ASP A 199 -14.61 8.26 -1.12
CA ASP A 199 -16.03 8.08 -1.39
C ASP A 199 -16.38 8.25 -2.88
N ASP A 200 -15.77 9.23 -3.53
CA ASP A 200 -15.94 9.48 -4.97
C ASP A 200 -15.36 8.32 -5.81
N ASN A 201 -14.26 7.71 -5.35
CA ASN A 201 -13.52 6.68 -6.08
C ASN A 201 -13.75 5.25 -5.55
N LYS A 202 -14.65 5.04 -4.58
CA LYS A 202 -14.85 3.73 -3.93
C LYS A 202 -15.19 2.61 -4.89
N HIS A 203 -15.89 2.92 -5.99
CA HIS A 203 -16.21 1.93 -7.03
C HIS A 203 -14.95 1.44 -7.75
N VAL A 204 -14.03 2.35 -8.06
CA VAL A 204 -12.74 2.00 -8.70
C VAL A 204 -11.88 1.21 -7.73
N LEU A 205 -11.75 1.68 -6.49
CA LEU A 205 -10.98 0.98 -5.44
C LEU A 205 -11.53 -0.42 -5.16
N GLY A 206 -12.86 -0.54 -5.05
CA GLY A 206 -13.53 -1.83 -4.87
C GLY A 206 -13.32 -2.77 -6.07
N SER A 207 -13.34 -2.25 -7.30
CA SER A 207 -13.03 -3.04 -8.49
C SER A 207 -11.59 -3.56 -8.49
N ILE A 208 -10.62 -2.72 -8.12
CA ILE A 208 -9.21 -3.13 -8.03
C ILE A 208 -9.05 -4.25 -6.98
N GLY A 209 -9.67 -4.08 -5.80
CA GLY A 209 -9.68 -5.11 -4.75
C GLY A 209 -10.29 -6.42 -5.22
N MET A 210 -11.42 -6.37 -5.93
CA MET A 210 -12.06 -7.58 -6.48
C MET A 210 -11.16 -8.29 -7.51
N CYS A 211 -10.47 -7.54 -8.38
CA CYS A 211 -9.51 -8.11 -9.32
C CYS A 211 -8.38 -8.85 -8.60
N ILE A 212 -7.83 -8.27 -7.52
CA ILE A 212 -6.78 -8.89 -6.70
C ILE A 212 -7.27 -10.21 -6.10
N LEU A 213 -8.46 -10.23 -5.50
CA LEU A 213 -9.06 -11.43 -4.91
C LEU A 213 -9.26 -12.53 -5.95
N ILE A 214 -9.76 -12.20 -7.15
CA ILE A 214 -9.95 -13.17 -8.24
C ILE A 214 -8.59 -13.73 -8.68
N MET A 215 -7.58 -12.88 -8.89
CA MET A 215 -6.24 -13.31 -9.30
C MET A 215 -5.61 -14.25 -8.26
N GLN A 216 -5.82 -14.00 -6.97
CA GLN A 216 -5.32 -14.83 -5.89
C GLN A 216 -6.00 -16.21 -5.86
N ILE A 217 -7.34 -16.26 -5.99
CA ILE A 217 -8.11 -17.52 -6.07
C ILE A 217 -7.67 -18.34 -7.28
N LEU A 218 -7.48 -17.70 -8.44
CA LEU A 218 -6.95 -18.36 -9.63
C LEU A 218 -5.54 -18.90 -9.41
N GLY A 219 -4.65 -18.13 -8.78
CA GLY A 219 -3.30 -18.57 -8.42
C GLY A 219 -3.31 -19.81 -7.51
N MET A 220 -4.20 -19.84 -6.51
CA MET A 220 -4.41 -21.00 -5.64
C MET A 220 -4.94 -22.22 -6.40
N ALA A 221 -5.94 -22.04 -7.26
CA ALA A 221 -6.51 -23.11 -8.07
C ALA A 221 -5.46 -23.69 -9.04
N PHE A 222 -4.69 -22.84 -9.71
CA PHE A 222 -3.61 -23.28 -10.61
C PHE A 222 -2.47 -23.98 -9.86
N SER A 223 -2.09 -23.50 -8.67
CA SER A 223 -1.09 -24.18 -7.86
C SER A 223 -1.54 -25.59 -7.45
N MET A 224 -2.78 -25.73 -6.97
CA MET A 224 -3.32 -27.02 -6.54
C MET A 224 -3.52 -28.00 -7.70
N THR A 225 -3.97 -27.53 -8.86
CA THR A 225 -4.12 -28.37 -10.04
C THR A 225 -2.78 -28.91 -10.53
N LEU A 226 -1.73 -28.07 -10.59
CA LEU A 226 -0.37 -28.50 -10.92
C LEU A 226 0.19 -29.46 -9.85
N PHE A 227 0.01 -29.15 -8.56
CA PHE A 227 0.45 -30.02 -7.47
C PHE A 227 -0.16 -31.43 -7.57
N GLN A 228 -1.48 -31.52 -7.77
CA GLN A 228 -2.18 -32.79 -7.90
C GLN A 228 -1.70 -33.59 -9.11
N GLN A 229 -1.42 -32.92 -10.22
CA GLN A 229 -0.90 -33.56 -11.42
C GLN A 229 0.50 -34.13 -11.22
N ILE A 230 1.41 -33.34 -10.65
CA ILE A 230 2.78 -33.80 -10.34
C ILE A 230 2.75 -34.95 -9.32
N HIS A 231 1.82 -34.90 -8.35
CA HIS A 231 1.63 -36.00 -7.41
C HIS A 231 1.15 -37.29 -8.08
N ARG A 232 0.15 -37.20 -8.97
CA ARG A 232 -0.36 -38.36 -9.74
C ARG A 232 0.69 -38.95 -10.68
N THR A 233 1.47 -38.11 -11.38
CA THR A 233 2.55 -38.59 -12.26
C THR A 233 3.63 -39.30 -11.48
N GLY A 234 4.04 -38.77 -10.31
CA GLY A 234 5.03 -39.42 -9.44
C GLY A 234 4.60 -40.83 -9.00
N LYS A 235 3.36 -40.98 -8.51
CA LYS A 235 2.81 -42.30 -8.12
C LYS A 235 2.79 -43.34 -9.25
N LYS A 236 2.77 -42.90 -10.52
CA LYS A 236 2.77 -43.81 -11.68
C LYS A 236 4.17 -44.34 -12.02
N TYR A 237 5.24 -43.69 -11.56
CA TYR A 237 6.62 -44.16 -11.72
C TYR A 237 7.07 -45.03 -10.55
N ASP A 238 6.46 -44.89 -9.38
CA ASP A 238 6.75 -45.67 -8.17
C ASP A 238 5.96 -47.00 -8.08
N ALA A 239 5.04 -47.26 -9.03
CA ALA A 239 4.19 -48.45 -9.11
C ALA A 239 4.57 -49.30 -10.33
#